data_AF-A0A969L8U9-F1
#
_entry.id   AF-A0A969L8U9-F1
#
_cell.length_a   1.000
_cell.length_b   1.000
_cell.length_c   1.000
_cell.angle_alpha   90.00
_cell.angle_beta   90.00
_cell.angle_gamma   90.00
#
_symmetry.space_group_name_H-M   'P 1'
#
loop_
_entity.id
_entity.type
_entity.pdbx_description
1 polymer ?
#
loop_
_entity_poly.entity_id
_entity_poly.type
_entity_poly.pdbx_seq_one_letter_code
_entity_poly.pdbx_strand_id
1 'polypeptide(L)'
;MQQTAHIVIDRLGVTFSTPGGPVTALQDISLTIKAGQFVALVGPSGSGKSTLLRAIGGLIAPSTGSITVGGVSAERARLSRQVSFVFQQSVLLPWHTAQQMLNCRSVCSGGARHNAKQQPASFSNWLA
;
A
#
# COMPACT_ATOMS: atom_id res chain seq x y z
N MET A 1 -30.11 6.00 5.74
CA MET A 1 -28.64 6.16 5.62
C MET A 1 -27.99 4.81 5.88
N GLN A 2 -28.00 3.89 4.91
CA GLN A 2 -27.29 2.60 5.05
C GLN A 2 -25.80 2.86 4.88
N GLN A 3 -25.05 2.63 5.94
CA GLN A 3 -23.62 2.87 6.00
C GLN A 3 -22.92 1.69 5.30
N THR A 4 -22.66 1.83 4.00
CA THR A 4 -22.14 0.77 3.14
C THR A 4 -20.78 0.28 3.64
N ALA A 5 -20.62 -1.03 3.78
CA ALA A 5 -19.33 -1.65 4.05
C ALA A 5 -18.36 -1.30 2.91
N HIS A 6 -17.21 -0.73 3.23
CA HIS A 6 -16.23 -0.28 2.25
C HIS A 6 -15.03 -1.24 2.16
N ILE A 7 -14.64 -1.86 3.27
CA ILE A 7 -13.62 -2.92 3.28
C ILE A 7 -14.23 -4.13 3.95
N VAL A 8 -14.21 -5.28 3.27
CA VAL A 8 -14.72 -6.56 3.79
C VAL A 8 -13.63 -7.61 3.66
N ILE A 9 -13.34 -8.28 4.77
CA ILE A 9 -12.38 -9.38 4.89
C ILE A 9 -13.17 -10.59 5.36
N ASP A 10 -13.14 -11.68 4.59
CA ASP A 10 -13.77 -12.96 4.94
C ASP A 10 -12.69 -14.04 5.11
N ARG A 11 -12.57 -14.57 6.34
CA ARG A 11 -11.72 -15.73 6.71
C ARG A 11 -10.31 -15.69 6.11
N LEU A 12 -9.70 -14.51 6.19
CA LEU A 12 -8.39 -14.23 5.61
C LEU A 12 -7.30 -15.03 6.30
N GLY A 13 -6.54 -15.78 5.50
CA GLY A 13 -5.31 -16.44 5.93
C GLY A 13 -4.14 -16.05 5.03
N VAL A 14 -2.96 -15.89 5.62
CA VAL A 14 -1.71 -15.60 4.92
C VAL A 14 -0.60 -16.46 5.50
N THR A 15 -0.02 -17.31 4.65
CA THR A 15 1.08 -18.21 5.00
C THR A 15 2.27 -17.94 4.08
N PHE A 16 3.45 -17.78 4.68
CA PHE A 16 4.69 -17.59 3.95
C PHE A 16 5.50 -18.88 3.94
N SER A 17 6.01 -19.27 2.77
CA SER A 17 6.97 -20.37 2.66
C SER A 17 8.35 -19.88 3.07
N THR A 18 8.94 -20.49 4.10
CA THR A 18 10.31 -20.21 4.53
C THR A 18 11.16 -21.49 4.45
N PRO A 19 12.51 -21.40 4.42
CA PRO A 19 13.37 -22.58 4.41
C PRO A 19 13.17 -23.51 5.62
N GLY A 20 12.70 -22.99 6.75
CA GLY A 20 12.37 -23.75 7.95
C GLY A 20 10.95 -24.33 7.97
N GLY A 21 10.18 -24.17 6.90
CA GLY A 21 8.79 -24.60 6.79
C GLY A 21 7.80 -23.44 6.59
N PRO A 22 6.51 -23.75 6.39
CA PRO A 22 5.46 -22.74 6.23
C PRO A 22 5.22 -22.00 7.55
N VAL A 23 5.18 -20.66 7.50
CA VAL A 23 4.87 -19.79 8.64
C VAL A 23 3.55 -19.08 8.40
N THR A 24 2.54 -19.39 9.21
CA THR A 24 1.22 -18.74 9.17
C THR A 24 1.29 -17.39 9.86
N ALA A 25 1.13 -16.31 9.11
CA ALA A 25 1.16 -14.94 9.63
C ALA A 25 -0.22 -14.40 10.00
N LEU A 26 -1.28 -14.85 9.31
CA LEU A 26 -2.67 -14.53 9.60
C LEU A 26 -3.50 -15.80 9.47
N GLN A 27 -4.45 -15.98 10.37
CA GLN A 27 -5.34 -17.14 10.37
C GLN A 27 -6.76 -16.68 10.70
N ASP A 28 -7.69 -17.01 9.80
CA ASP A 28 -9.13 -16.83 9.96
C ASP A 28 -9.59 -15.42 10.39
N ILE A 29 -9.00 -14.39 9.78
CA ILE A 29 -9.36 -13.00 10.10
C ILE A 29 -10.60 -12.58 9.31
N SER A 30 -11.65 -12.18 10.01
CA SER A 30 -12.86 -11.61 9.41
C SER A 30 -13.14 -10.22 9.99
N LEU A 31 -13.30 -9.23 9.12
CA LEU A 31 -13.46 -7.82 9.50
C LEU A 31 -14.29 -7.08 8.46
N THR A 32 -15.18 -6.20 8.91
CA THR A 32 -15.92 -5.28 8.06
C THR A 32 -15.70 -3.85 8.54
N ILE A 33 -15.22 -2.99 7.64
CA ILE A 33 -15.01 -1.56 7.89
C ILE A 33 -15.95 -0.78 6.97
N LYS A 34 -16.71 0.13 7.56
CA LYS A 34 -17.65 0.98 6.83
C LYS A 34 -16.95 2.23 6.28
N ALA A 35 -17.53 2.82 5.23
CA ALA A 35 -17.03 4.09 4.70
C ALA A 35 -17.00 5.18 5.79
N GLY A 36 -15.91 5.95 5.82
CA GLY A 36 -15.70 7.03 6.80
C GLY A 36 -15.28 6.59 8.20
N GLN A 37 -15.11 5.29 8.46
CA GLN A 37 -14.60 4.83 9.75
C GLN A 37 -13.09 5.01 9.86
N PHE A 38 -12.65 5.53 11.01
CA PHE A 38 -11.26 5.53 11.42
C PHE A 38 -11.00 4.31 12.31
N VAL A 39 -10.09 3.43 11.89
CA VAL A 39 -9.79 2.17 12.57
C VAL A 39 -8.29 2.11 12.87
N ALA A 40 -7.96 1.79 14.12
CA ALA A 40 -6.58 1.54 14.55
C ALA A 40 -6.38 0.04 14.82
N LEU A 41 -5.32 -0.53 14.25
CA LEU A 41 -4.92 -1.91 14.50
C LEU A 41 -3.77 -1.94 15.51
N VAL A 42 -4.02 -2.48 16.69
CA VAL A 42 -3.07 -2.49 17.82
C VAL A 42 -2.73 -3.94 18.20
N GLY A 43 -1.50 -4.20 18.61
CA GLY A 43 -1.05 -5.52 19.08
C GLY A 43 0.47 -5.66 19.16
N PRO A 44 0.98 -6.72 19.81
CA PRO A 44 2.42 -6.95 20.02
C PRO A 44 3.22 -7.02 18.72
N SER A 45 4.54 -6.80 18.77
CA SER A 45 5.40 -7.03 17.60
C SER A 45 5.25 -8.48 17.10
N GLY A 46 5.21 -8.67 15.78
CA GLY A 46 5.03 -9.99 15.18
C GLY A 46 3.59 -10.50 15.06
N SER A 47 2.59 -9.80 15.61
CA SER A 47 1.17 -10.23 15.56
C SER A 47 0.49 -10.16 14.17
N GLY A 48 1.24 -9.96 13.09
CA GLY A 48 0.70 -9.92 11.72
C GLY A 48 0.07 -8.59 11.26
N LYS A 49 0.13 -7.51 12.05
CA LYS A 49 -0.49 -6.21 11.70
C LYS A 49 -0.07 -5.66 10.34
N SER A 50 1.24 -5.57 10.12
CA SER A 50 1.79 -5.09 8.85
C SER A 50 1.43 -6.02 7.69
N THR A 51 1.32 -7.33 7.95
CA THR A 51 0.85 -8.31 6.97
C THR A 51 -0.60 -8.06 6.60
N LEU A 52 -1.48 -7.81 7.58
CA LEU A 52 -2.89 -7.50 7.35
C LEU A 52 -3.05 -6.21 6.54
N LEU A 53 -2.34 -5.14 6.90
CA LEU A 53 -2.38 -3.88 6.16
C LEU A 53 -1.86 -4.03 4.72
N ARG A 54 -0.82 -4.84 4.51
CA ARG A 54 -0.30 -5.14 3.16
C ARG A 54 -1.28 -5.96 2.34
N ALA A 55 -2.00 -6.91 2.95
CA ALA A 55 -3.03 -7.70 2.27
C ALA A 55 -4.22 -6.81 1.85
N ILE A 56 -4.70 -5.94 2.74
CA ILE A 56 -5.74 -4.95 2.43
C ILE A 56 -5.30 -4.01 1.30
N GLY A 57 -4.02 -3.60 1.33
CA GLY A 57 -3.41 -2.78 0.28
C GLY A 57 -3.21 -3.49 -1.06
N GLY A 58 -3.55 -4.78 -1.18
CA GLY A 58 -3.31 -5.57 -2.39
C GLY A 58 -1.82 -5.76 -2.71
N LEU A 59 -0.94 -5.65 -1.71
CA LEU A 59 0.51 -5.86 -1.83
C LEU A 59 0.92 -7.31 -1.56
N ILE A 60 0.09 -8.05 -0.81
CA ILE A 60 0.27 -9.48 -0.53
C ILE A 60 -1.04 -10.19 -0.87
N ALA A 61 -0.95 -11.28 -1.63
CA ALA A 61 -2.11 -12.11 -1.93
C ALA A 61 -2.47 -12.98 -0.72
N PRO A 62 -3.77 -13.15 -0.40
CA PRO A 62 -4.23 -14.08 0.61
C PRO A 62 -3.92 -15.53 0.20
N SER A 63 -3.52 -16.36 1.16
CA SER A 63 -3.41 -17.82 0.96
C SER A 63 -4.79 -18.48 1.05
N THR A 64 -5.68 -17.93 1.87
CA THR A 64 -7.09 -18.36 2.02
C THR A 64 -7.98 -17.15 2.27
N GLY A 65 -9.28 -17.31 2.01
CA GLY A 65 -10.28 -16.25 2.21
C GLY A 65 -10.23 -15.18 1.13
N SER A 66 -10.85 -14.03 1.40
CA SER A 66 -10.93 -12.94 0.42
C SER A 66 -10.93 -11.56 1.06
N ILE A 67 -10.53 -10.56 0.26
CA ILE A 67 -10.56 -9.14 0.64
C ILE A 67 -11.21 -8.36 -0.50
N THR A 68 -12.21 -7.55 -0.15
CA THR A 68 -12.82 -6.58 -1.06
C THR A 68 -12.73 -5.17 -0.49
N VAL A 69 -12.48 -4.21 -1.39
CA VAL A 69 -12.41 -2.78 -1.10
C VAL A 69 -13.27 -2.07 -2.14
N GLY A 70 -14.27 -1.30 -1.71
CA GLY A 70 -15.19 -0.62 -2.62
C GLY A 70 -15.98 -1.57 -3.52
N GLY A 71 -16.21 -2.82 -3.09
CA GLY A 71 -16.90 -3.85 -3.87
C GLY A 71 -16.04 -4.54 -4.93
N VAL A 72 -14.74 -4.24 -5.02
CA VAL A 72 -13.79 -4.94 -5.91
C VAL A 72 -12.71 -5.65 -5.10
N SER A 73 -12.01 -6.62 -5.70
CA SER A 73 -10.85 -7.28 -5.06
C SER A 73 -9.78 -6.27 -4.63
N ALA A 74 -9.05 -6.54 -3.55
CA ALA A 74 -7.94 -5.69 -3.09
C ALA A 74 -6.89 -5.35 -4.17
N GLU A 75 -6.56 -6.30 -5.05
CA GLU A 75 -5.66 -6.06 -6.18
C GLU A 75 -6.21 -5.00 -7.15
N ARG A 76 -7.46 -5.16 -7.58
CA ARG A 76 -8.13 -4.21 -8.47
C ARG A 76 -8.33 -2.85 -7.80
N ALA A 77 -8.56 -2.80 -6.49
CA ALA A 77 -8.61 -1.56 -5.72
C ALA A 77 -7.25 -0.84 -5.69
N ARG A 78 -6.14 -1.58 -5.57
CA ARG A 78 -4.78 -1.04 -5.70
C ARG A 78 -4.53 -0.46 -7.09
N LEU A 79 -4.87 -1.20 -8.15
CA LEU A 79 -4.66 -0.76 -9.53
C LEU A 79 -5.52 0.47 -9.90
N SER A 80 -6.75 0.53 -9.38
CA SER A 80 -7.66 1.67 -9.53
C SER A 80 -7.40 2.81 -8.55
N ARG A 81 -6.33 2.73 -7.74
CA ARG A 81 -5.88 3.77 -6.78
C ARG A 81 -6.91 4.13 -5.72
N GLN A 82 -7.81 3.20 -5.40
CA GLN A 82 -8.75 3.35 -4.28
C GLN A 82 -8.06 3.16 -2.92
N VAL A 83 -6.86 2.58 -2.92
CA VAL A 83 -6.05 2.39 -1.72
C VAL A 83 -4.71 3.10 -1.88
N SER A 84 -4.34 3.88 -0.86
CA SER A 84 -3.02 4.50 -0.71
C SER A 84 -2.34 3.94 0.53
N PHE A 85 -1.00 3.84 0.51
CA PHE A 85 -0.22 3.31 1.61
C PHE A 85 0.78 4.36 2.10
N VAL A 86 0.94 4.46 3.41
CA VAL A 86 1.97 5.28 4.07
C VAL A 86 2.82 4.34 4.91
N PHE A 87 4.14 4.41 4.71
CA PHE A 87 5.09 3.53 5.40
C PHE A 87 5.44 4.09 6.78
N GLN A 88 5.75 3.19 7.71
CA GLN A 88 6.20 3.55 9.05
C GLN A 88 7.53 4.33 9.02
N GLN A 89 8.42 4.00 8.08
CA GLN A 89 9.61 4.78 7.81
C GLN A 89 9.33 5.77 6.70
N SER A 90 9.82 7.00 6.87
CA SER A 90 9.75 8.05 5.86
C SER A 90 10.59 7.64 4.65
N VAL A 91 9.98 6.97 3.69
CA VAL A 91 10.62 6.70 2.39
C VAL A 91 10.52 7.99 1.57
N LEU A 92 11.26 9.01 2.00
CA LEU A 92 11.44 10.24 1.25
C LEU A 92 12.42 9.98 0.11
N LEU A 93 12.18 10.62 -1.03
CA LEU A 93 13.10 10.61 -2.16
C LEU A 93 14.11 11.74 -1.91
N PRO A 94 15.38 11.45 -1.53
CA PRO A 94 16.32 12.49 -1.08
C PRO A 94 16.70 13.49 -2.17
N TRP A 95 16.43 13.16 -3.43
CA TRP A 95 16.63 14.02 -4.60
C TRP A 95 15.37 14.83 -4.99
N HIS A 96 14.30 14.80 -4.19
CA HIS A 96 13.05 15.52 -4.45
C HIS A 96 12.64 16.44 -3.30
N THR A 97 12.03 17.57 -3.65
CA THR A 97 11.33 18.41 -2.67
C THR A 97 10.00 17.78 -2.25
N ALA A 98 9.49 18.15 -1.07
CA ALA A 98 8.20 17.68 -0.58
C ALA A 98 7.06 17.96 -1.59
N GLN A 99 7.05 19.15 -2.21
CA GLN A 99 6.07 19.50 -3.24
C GLN A 99 6.19 18.59 -4.47
N GLN A 100 7.41 18.25 -4.90
CA GLN A 100 7.60 17.33 -6.03
C GLN A 100 7.13 15.91 -5.67
N MET A 101 7.31 15.44 -4.45
CA MET A 101 6.77 14.15 -4.00
C MET A 101 5.23 14.12 -3.97
N LEU A 102 4.60 15.21 -3.51
CA LEU A 102 3.14 15.37 -3.54
C LEU A 102 2.61 15.40 -4.98
N ASN A 103 3.34 16.06 -5.89
CA ASN A 103 2.99 16.17 -7.30
C ASN A 103 3.35 14.93 -8.13
N CYS A 104 4.22 14.04 -7.62
CA CYS A 104 4.65 12.79 -8.28
C CYS A 104 3.50 11.77 -8.46
N ARG A 105 2.27 12.12 -8.05
CA ARG A 105 1.04 11.36 -8.26
C ARG A 105 0.79 10.98 -9.74
N SER A 106 1.30 11.75 -10.69
CA SER A 106 1.13 11.51 -12.12
C SER A 106 2.16 10.52 -12.70
N VAL A 107 3.36 10.40 -12.15
CA VAL A 107 4.45 9.57 -12.71
C VAL A 107 4.20 8.07 -12.48
N CYS A 108 3.66 7.69 -11.32
CA CYS A 108 3.31 6.30 -11.03
C CYS A 108 2.01 5.82 -11.74
N SER A 109 1.48 6.58 -12.71
CA SER A 109 0.21 6.29 -13.42
C SER A 109 0.36 5.51 -14.70
N GLY A 110 1.60 5.22 -15.11
CA GLY A 110 1.87 4.63 -16.41
C GLY A 110 1.86 5.70 -17.51
N GLY A 111 3.05 5.92 -18.07
CA GLY A 111 3.24 6.23 -19.49
C GLY A 111 2.66 7.53 -20.05
N ALA A 112 3.41 8.62 -19.90
CA ALA A 112 3.70 9.45 -21.06
C ALA A 112 5.23 9.60 -21.10
N ARG A 113 5.84 9.10 -22.19
CA ARG A 113 7.28 9.27 -22.45
C ARG A 113 7.55 10.77 -22.51
N HIS A 114 8.00 11.34 -21.40
CA HIS A 114 8.61 12.66 -21.43
C HIS A 114 9.97 12.49 -22.09
N ASN A 115 10.04 12.99 -23.32
CA ASN A 115 11.25 13.13 -24.10
C ASN A 115 12.29 13.87 -23.26
N ALA A 116 13.29 13.15 -22.78
CA ALA A 116 14.43 13.70 -22.06
C ALA A 116 15.30 14.51 -23.04
N LYS A 117 14.90 15.76 -23.27
CA LYS A 117 15.79 16.79 -23.83
C LYS A 117 15.63 18.05 -22.99
N GLN A 118 16.78 18.62 -22.60
CA GLN A 118 17.05 19.83 -21.80
C GLN A 118 17.47 19.48 -20.35
N GLN A 119 18.70 19.00 -20.14
CA GLN A 119 20.01 19.68 -20.09
C GLN A 119 20.42 20.02 -18.63
N PRO A 120 21.66 19.68 -18.22
CA PRO A 120 22.14 19.90 -16.85
C PRO A 120 22.46 21.39 -16.66
N ALA A 121 21.80 22.04 -15.70
CA ALA A 121 22.24 23.36 -15.27
C ALA A 121 23.57 23.20 -14.51
N SER A 122 24.54 24.00 -14.96
CA SER A 122 25.97 23.94 -14.69
C SER A 122 26.37 23.82 -13.22
N PHE A 123 27.29 22.90 -12.96
CA PHE A 123 27.94 22.63 -11.67
C PHE A 123 29.24 23.45 -11.50
N SER A 124 29.23 24.73 -11.89
CA SER A 124 30.45 25.55 -11.97
C SER A 124 30.32 26.88 -11.21
N ASN A 125 29.91 26.85 -9.93
CA ASN A 125 30.16 27.99 -9.03
C ASN A 125 30.01 27.68 -7.53
N TRP A 126 30.59 26.57 -7.06
CA TRP A 126 30.76 26.31 -5.63
C TRP A 126 32.19 25.83 -5.36
N LEU A 127 33.03 26.78 -4.92
CA LEU A 127 34.45 26.74 -4.53
C LEU A 127 35.42 27.24 -5.61
N ALA A 128 35.98 28.44 -5.34
CA ALA A 128 37.26 29.02 -5.76
C ALA A 128 37.76 28.79 -7.21
#